data_AF-A0AAV0TIX9-F1
#
_entry.id   AF-A0AAV0TIX9-F1
#
_cell.length_a   1.000
_cell.length_b   1.000
_cell.length_c   1.000
_cell.angle_alpha   90.00
_cell.angle_beta   90.00
_cell.angle_gamma   90.00
#
_symmetry.space_group_name_H-M   'P 1'
#
loop_
_entity.id
_entity.type
_entity.pdbx_description
1 polymer ?
#
loop_
_entity_poly.entity_id
_entity_poly.type
_entity_poly.pdbx_seq_one_letter_code
_entity_poly.pdbx_strand_id
1 'polypeptide(L)'
;MDPATLFVGAIDQGTTSSRFIAFDRNGNIAATYQIEHKQIYQQPGWCEHDANEIMHNVDTCVREALARGGIELSQLQAIGIANQRETALIWDRVTGKPLYNAIVWHDTRTKEIVHRLKNGEGEGFLGTDRRPLSLHYGSAHCHLLLGRQDHVDARKRARPASQG
;
A
#
# COMPACT_ATOMS: atom_id res chain seq x y z
N MET A 1 16.46 0.49 -30.40
CA MET A 1 17.59 0.77 -29.49
C MET A 1 18.64 -0.32 -29.67
N ASP A 2 19.89 -0.06 -29.29
CA ASP A 2 20.90 -1.12 -29.12
C ASP A 2 20.40 -2.16 -28.09
N PRO A 3 20.33 -3.46 -28.45
CA PRO A 3 19.96 -4.54 -27.53
C PRO A 3 20.82 -4.59 -26.24
N ALA A 4 22.04 -4.04 -26.26
CA ALA A 4 22.93 -3.98 -25.12
C ALA A 4 22.61 -2.84 -24.13
N THR A 5 21.72 -1.90 -24.48
CA THR A 5 21.33 -0.82 -23.57
C THR A 5 20.47 -1.39 -22.44
N LEU A 6 20.88 -1.13 -21.20
CA LEU A 6 20.23 -1.62 -19.98
C LEU A 6 19.61 -0.47 -19.19
N PHE A 7 18.50 -0.75 -18.52
CA PHE A 7 17.73 0.22 -17.76
C PHE A 7 17.45 -0.25 -16.33
N VAL A 8 17.20 0.69 -15.43
CA VAL A 8 16.62 0.45 -14.10
C VAL A 8 15.26 1.14 -14.03
N GLY A 9 14.26 0.41 -13.56
CA GLY A 9 12.90 0.92 -13.35
C GLY A 9 12.70 1.45 -11.95
N ALA A 10 11.79 2.40 -11.80
CA ALA A 10 11.28 2.85 -10.51
C ALA A 10 9.75 2.92 -10.56
N ILE A 11 9.09 2.21 -9.64
CA ILE A 11 7.68 2.38 -9.34
C ILE A 11 7.56 3.39 -8.22
N ASP A 12 6.76 4.43 -8.43
CA ASP A 12 6.38 5.40 -7.41
C ASP A 12 4.86 5.34 -7.23
N GLN A 13 4.43 4.67 -6.16
CA GLN A 13 3.03 4.55 -5.79
C GLN A 13 2.67 5.71 -4.85
N GLY A 14 2.27 6.84 -5.44
CA GLY A 14 1.88 8.03 -4.69
C GLY A 14 0.46 7.95 -4.12
N THR A 15 0.04 9.01 -3.44
CA THR A 15 -1.31 9.08 -2.86
C THR A 15 -2.41 9.27 -3.89
N THR A 16 -2.15 9.97 -4.99
CA THR A 16 -3.18 10.23 -6.01
C THR A 16 -2.91 9.51 -7.33
N SER A 17 -1.70 9.00 -7.54
CA SER A 17 -1.31 8.36 -8.78
C SER A 17 -0.26 7.28 -8.57
N SER A 18 -0.17 6.37 -9.54
CA SER A 18 0.96 5.45 -9.68
C SER A 18 1.79 5.90 -10.87
N ARG A 19 3.11 5.80 -10.77
CA ARG A 19 4.05 6.15 -11.84
C ARG A 19 5.10 5.06 -12.00
N PHE A 20 5.53 4.84 -13.23
CA PHE A 20 6.75 4.10 -13.53
C PHE A 20 7.71 4.98 -14.33
N ILE A 21 8.99 4.93 -13.98
CA ILE A 21 10.07 5.65 -14.67
C ILE A 21 11.18 4.65 -14.99
N ALA A 22 11.63 4.60 -16.24
CA ALA A 22 12.82 3.87 -16.65
C ALA A 22 14.02 4.84 -16.78
N PHE A 23 15.14 4.47 -16.17
CA PHE A 23 16.38 5.24 -16.19
C PHE A 23 17.48 4.51 -16.96
N ASP A 24 18.24 5.24 -17.77
CA ASP A 24 19.46 4.73 -18.40
C ASP A 24 20.63 4.64 -17.39
N ARG A 25 21.79 4.14 -17.85
CA ARG A 25 22.99 3.99 -17.02
C ARG A 25 23.56 5.31 -16.48
N ASN A 26 23.21 6.44 -17.08
CA ASN A 26 23.64 7.77 -16.66
C ASN A 26 22.63 8.42 -15.71
N GLY A 27 21.51 7.76 -15.42
CA GLY A 27 20.43 8.29 -14.59
C GLY A 27 19.47 9.21 -15.35
N ASN A 28 19.52 9.26 -16.69
CA ASN A 28 18.54 10.01 -17.46
C ASN A 28 17.22 9.25 -17.54
N ILE A 29 16.11 9.99 -17.58
CA ILE A 29 14.79 9.40 -17.81
C ILE A 29 14.70 8.95 -19.27
N ALA A 30 14.65 7.64 -19.49
CA ALA A 30 14.46 7.03 -20.79
C ALA A 30 12.98 6.93 -21.17
N ALA A 31 12.11 6.65 -20.19
CA ALA A 31 10.67 6.60 -20.38
C ALA A 31 9.92 6.80 -19.06
N THR A 32 8.66 7.25 -19.14
CA THR A 32 7.80 7.44 -17.97
C THR A 32 6.33 7.29 -18.34
N TYR A 33 5.53 6.79 -17.41
CA TYR A 33 4.06 6.83 -17.50
C TYR A 33 3.44 6.96 -16.11
N GLN A 34 2.27 7.60 -16.03
CA GLN A 34 1.56 7.85 -14.79
C GLN A 34 0.05 7.77 -15.00
N ILE A 35 -0.65 7.21 -14.02
CA ILE A 35 -2.11 7.13 -13.98
C ILE A 35 -2.60 7.51 -12.59
N GLU A 36 -3.63 8.36 -12.51
CA GLU A 36 -4.33 8.67 -11.27
C GLU A 36 -5.25 7.53 -10.84
N HIS A 37 -5.42 7.34 -9.53
CA HIS A 37 -6.40 6.38 -8.98
C HIS A 37 -7.42 7.11 -8.12
N LYS A 38 -8.61 6.51 -8.01
CA LYS A 38 -9.73 7.08 -7.31
C LYS A 38 -9.43 7.26 -5.82
N GLN A 39 -9.77 8.44 -5.32
CA GLN A 39 -9.81 8.73 -3.89
C GLN A 39 -11.23 8.44 -3.39
N ILE A 40 -11.39 7.53 -2.44
CA ILE A 40 -12.70 7.09 -1.94
C ILE A 40 -12.99 7.74 -0.58
N TYR A 41 -13.97 8.64 -0.56
CA TYR A 41 -14.39 9.38 0.64
C TYR A 41 -15.81 8.96 1.06
N GLN A 42 -15.91 8.00 1.98
CA GLN A 42 -17.22 7.51 2.46
C GLN A 42 -17.82 8.39 3.56
N GLN A 43 -16.97 9.01 4.38
CA GLN A 43 -17.36 9.86 5.51
C GLN A 43 -16.36 11.02 5.66
N PRO A 44 -16.73 12.13 6.33
CA PRO A 44 -15.79 13.20 6.64
C PRO A 44 -14.54 12.66 7.35
N GLY A 45 -13.37 13.02 6.81
CA GLY A 45 -12.08 12.59 7.36
C GLY A 45 -11.66 11.15 7.03
N TRP A 46 -12.46 10.40 6.25
CA TRP A 46 -12.12 9.06 5.78
C TRP A 46 -11.57 9.11 4.36
N CYS A 47 -10.43 8.47 4.11
CA CYS A 47 -9.85 8.32 2.79
C CYS A 47 -9.40 6.86 2.58
N GLU A 48 -9.90 6.25 1.51
CA GLU A 48 -9.63 4.88 1.14
C GLU A 48 -9.18 4.75 -0.32
N HIS A 49 -8.39 3.72 -0.62
CA HIS A 49 -8.06 3.32 -1.99
C HIS A 49 -8.44 1.86 -2.25
N ASP A 50 -8.89 1.57 -3.46
CA ASP A 50 -9.00 0.19 -3.93
C ASP A 50 -7.61 -0.36 -4.26
N ALA A 51 -7.17 -1.39 -3.53
CA ALA A 51 -5.86 -2.00 -3.74
C ALA A 51 -5.74 -2.70 -5.11
N ASN A 52 -6.85 -3.19 -5.68
CA ASN A 52 -6.83 -3.78 -7.02
C ASN A 52 -6.65 -2.70 -8.10
N GLU A 53 -7.25 -1.52 -7.92
CA GLU A 53 -7.03 -0.36 -8.80
C GLU A 53 -5.56 0.08 -8.76
N ILE A 54 -4.97 0.16 -7.57
CA ILE A 54 -3.54 0.47 -7.42
C ILE A 54 -2.68 -0.53 -8.19
N MET A 55 -2.91 -1.84 -8.00
CA MET A 55 -2.14 -2.89 -8.67
C MET A 55 -2.30 -2.84 -10.19
N HIS A 56 -3.52 -2.63 -10.68
CA HIS A 56 -3.79 -2.48 -12.10
C HIS A 56 -3.08 -1.26 -12.70
N ASN A 57 -3.10 -0.13 -12.00
CA ASN A 57 -2.45 1.09 -12.45
C ASN A 57 -0.93 0.94 -12.48
N VAL A 58 -0.33 0.23 -11.51
CA VAL A 58 1.11 -0.06 -11.50
C VAL A 58 1.50 -0.92 -12.71
N ASP A 59 0.78 -2.03 -12.97
CA ASP A 59 1.04 -2.88 -14.15
C ASP A 59 0.94 -2.07 -15.46
N THR A 60 -0.11 -1.26 -15.57
CA THR A 60 -0.32 -0.39 -16.74
C THR A 60 0.80 0.62 -16.88
N CYS A 61 1.29 1.22 -15.79
CA CYS A 61 2.42 2.15 -15.84
C CYS A 61 3.71 1.53 -16.32
N VAL A 62 4.02 0.32 -15.86
CA VAL A 62 5.20 -0.41 -16.33
C VAL A 62 5.08 -0.69 -17.83
N ARG A 63 3.95 -1.29 -18.27
CA ARG A 63 3.72 -1.65 -19.67
C ARG A 63 3.78 -0.45 -20.61
N GLU A 64 3.06 0.62 -20.27
CA GLU A 64 2.97 1.82 -21.11
C GLU A 64 4.30 2.56 -21.21
N ALA A 65 5.04 2.69 -20.10
CA ALA A 65 6.35 3.33 -20.13
C ALA A 65 7.35 2.54 -20.98
N LEU A 66 7.40 1.21 -20.84
CA LEU A 66 8.27 0.36 -21.66
C LEU A 66 7.91 0.47 -23.15
N ALA A 67 6.61 0.38 -23.48
CA ALA A 67 6.14 0.50 -24.86
C ALA A 67 6.49 1.87 -25.48
N ARG A 68 6.26 2.97 -24.73
CA ARG A 68 6.59 4.33 -25.18
C ARG A 68 8.09 4.57 -25.33
N GLY A 69 8.89 3.93 -24.47
CA GLY A 69 10.34 3.96 -24.53
C GLY A 69 10.94 3.07 -25.62
N GLY A 70 10.15 2.15 -26.22
CA GLY A 70 10.70 1.09 -27.05
C GLY A 70 11.72 0.23 -26.29
N ILE A 71 11.48 0.00 -25.00
CA ILE A 71 12.34 -0.74 -24.09
C ILE A 71 11.78 -2.16 -23.94
N GLU A 72 12.58 -3.16 -24.30
CA GLU A 72 12.21 -4.55 -24.08
C GLU A 72 12.32 -4.90 -22.60
N LEU A 73 11.45 -5.79 -22.11
CA LEU A 73 11.46 -6.23 -20.71
C LEU A 73 12.81 -6.84 -20.31
N SER A 74 13.50 -7.50 -21.24
CA SER A 74 14.83 -8.08 -21.04
C SER A 74 15.93 -7.04 -20.79
N GLN A 75 15.71 -5.78 -21.17
CA GLN A 75 16.64 -4.67 -20.93
C GLN A 75 16.50 -4.08 -19.52
N LEU A 76 15.43 -4.40 -18.79
CA LEU A 76 15.19 -3.94 -17.43
C LEU A 76 15.93 -4.82 -16.41
N GLN A 77 16.94 -4.26 -15.75
CA GLN A 77 17.83 -5.03 -14.85
C GLN A 77 17.34 -5.07 -13.41
N ALA A 78 16.62 -4.05 -12.97
CA ALA A 78 16.10 -3.93 -11.62
C ALA A 78 14.89 -3.00 -11.58
N ILE A 79 14.08 -3.14 -10.53
CA ILE A 79 12.98 -2.22 -10.23
C ILE A 79 13.12 -1.78 -8.77
N GLY A 80 13.25 -0.47 -8.56
CA GLY A 80 13.06 0.16 -7.26
C GLY A 80 11.58 0.43 -7.01
N ILE A 81 11.13 0.31 -5.76
CA ILE A 81 9.74 0.60 -5.37
C ILE A 81 9.75 1.65 -4.26
N ALA A 82 9.05 2.75 -4.50
CA ALA A 82 8.68 3.74 -3.51
C ALA A 82 7.16 3.79 -3.41
N ASN A 83 6.64 4.06 -2.22
CA ASN A 83 5.21 4.09 -1.97
C ASN A 83 4.84 5.18 -0.96
N GLN A 84 3.58 5.60 -1.01
CA GLN A 84 2.97 6.34 0.08
C GLN A 84 3.04 5.51 1.34
N ARG A 85 3.78 6.01 2.32
CA ARG A 85 3.97 5.31 3.58
C ARG A 85 2.68 5.34 4.40
N GLU A 86 2.67 4.56 5.48
CA GLU A 86 1.59 4.48 6.49
C GLU A 86 0.22 3.98 6.02
N THR A 87 -0.15 4.13 4.73
CA THR A 87 -1.35 3.51 4.15
C THR A 87 -1.35 2.00 4.45
N ALA A 88 -2.46 1.49 4.98
CA ALA A 88 -2.55 0.12 5.47
C ALA A 88 -3.57 -0.71 4.69
N LEU A 89 -3.18 -1.93 4.36
CA LEU A 89 -3.98 -2.94 3.66
C LEU A 89 -3.90 -4.26 4.41
N ILE A 90 -5.01 -4.98 4.49
CA ILE A 90 -5.05 -6.39 4.92
C ILE A 90 -5.58 -7.22 3.75
N TRP A 91 -4.91 -8.33 3.47
CA TRP A 91 -5.27 -9.26 2.41
C TRP A 91 -5.28 -10.71 2.92
N ASP A 92 -5.99 -11.57 2.20
CA ASP A 92 -5.96 -13.00 2.44
C ASP A 92 -4.67 -13.61 1.87
N ARG A 93 -3.89 -14.31 2.71
CA ARG A 93 -2.58 -14.86 2.31
C ARG A 93 -2.67 -15.94 1.23
N VAL A 94 -3.78 -16.69 1.16
CA VAL A 94 -3.93 -17.81 0.22
C VAL A 94 -4.35 -17.30 -1.15
N THR A 95 -5.30 -16.38 -1.18
CA THR A 95 -5.90 -15.87 -2.43
C THR A 95 -5.21 -14.60 -2.95
N GLY A 96 -4.47 -13.90 -2.10
CA GLY A 96 -3.89 -12.59 -2.40
C GLY A 96 -4.90 -11.44 -2.45
N LYS A 97 -6.18 -11.70 -2.20
CA LYS A 97 -7.25 -10.70 -2.36
C LYS A 97 -7.29 -9.72 -1.18
N PRO A 98 -7.44 -8.41 -1.43
CA PRO A 98 -7.77 -7.43 -0.41
C PRO A 98 -9.04 -7.84 0.35
N LEU A 99 -9.01 -7.75 1.69
CA LEU A 99 -10.21 -7.97 2.51
C LEU A 99 -11.09 -6.72 2.55
N TYR A 100 -10.47 -5.55 2.46
CA TYR A 100 -11.10 -4.23 2.39
C TYR A 100 -10.27 -3.29 1.51
N ASN A 101 -10.81 -2.10 1.23
CA ASN A 101 -10.01 -0.99 0.74
C ASN A 101 -8.85 -0.68 1.70
N ALA A 102 -7.75 -0.19 1.14
CA ALA A 102 -6.64 0.33 1.92
C ALA A 102 -7.05 1.64 2.62
N ILE A 103 -6.68 1.79 3.89
CA ILE A 103 -6.90 3.04 4.63
C ILE A 103 -5.68 3.93 4.44
N VAL A 104 -5.89 5.12 3.90
CA VAL A 104 -4.82 6.04 3.49
C VAL A 104 -4.23 6.75 4.71
N TRP A 105 -2.94 7.10 4.66
CA TRP A 105 -2.18 7.69 5.77
C TRP A 105 -2.78 8.96 6.42
N HIS A 106 -3.54 9.75 5.67
CA HIS A 106 -4.19 10.97 6.19
C HIS A 106 -5.62 10.74 6.67
N ASP A 107 -6.10 9.50 6.66
CA ASP A 107 -7.37 9.11 7.24
C ASP A 107 -7.38 9.39 8.77
N THR A 108 -8.52 9.85 9.27
CA THR A 108 -8.68 10.28 10.67
C THR A 108 -9.62 9.41 11.48
N ARG A 109 -10.16 8.33 10.91
CA ARG A 109 -11.17 7.48 11.56
C ARG A 109 -10.65 6.73 12.78
N THR A 110 -9.33 6.62 12.92
CA THR A 110 -8.67 5.98 14.07
C THR A 110 -8.44 6.93 15.25
N LYS A 111 -8.93 8.18 15.17
CA LYS A 111 -8.78 9.18 16.24
C LYS A 111 -9.22 8.66 17.61
N GLU A 112 -10.37 8.00 17.70
CA GLU A 112 -10.88 7.45 18.96
C GLU A 112 -10.06 6.26 19.47
N ILE A 113 -9.58 5.41 18.56
CA ILE A 113 -8.65 4.32 18.91
C ILE A 113 -7.38 4.91 19.54
N VAL A 114 -6.79 5.90 18.89
CA VAL A 114 -5.58 6.58 19.38
C VAL A 114 -5.82 7.29 20.71
N HIS A 115 -6.99 7.92 20.89
CA HIS A 115 -7.35 8.58 22.14
C HIS A 115 -7.42 7.59 23.31
N ARG A 116 -8.12 6.46 23.12
CA ARG A 116 -8.23 5.38 24.11
C ARG A 116 -6.86 4.80 24.47
N LEU A 117 -6.03 4.51 23.47
CA LEU A 117 -4.67 4.01 23.69
C LEU A 117 -3.80 4.99 24.49
N LYS A 118 -3.92 6.30 24.23
CA LYS A 118 -3.21 7.34 25.00
C LYS A 118 -3.66 7.41 26.45
N ASN A 119 -4.91 7.06 26.74
CA ASN A 119 -5.47 7.02 28.08
C ASN A 119 -5.19 5.71 28.83
N GLY A 120 -4.38 4.81 28.25
CA GLY A 120 -4.01 3.53 28.87
C GLY A 120 -4.99 2.39 28.60
N GLU A 121 -6.01 2.59 27.77
CA GLU A 121 -6.95 1.54 27.36
C GLU A 121 -6.38 0.73 26.19
N GLY A 122 -5.34 -0.06 26.44
CA GLY A 122 -4.79 -0.97 25.44
C GLY A 122 -3.45 -1.59 25.83
N GLU A 123 -3.49 -2.85 26.27
CA GLU A 123 -2.30 -3.69 26.46
C GLU A 123 -1.53 -3.83 25.13
N GLY A 124 -0.24 -3.52 25.11
CA GLY A 124 0.66 -3.84 23.99
C GLY A 124 0.80 -2.80 22.87
N PHE A 125 0.17 -1.63 22.97
CA PHE A 125 0.33 -0.51 22.00
C PHE A 125 1.22 0.62 22.55
N LEU A 126 2.29 0.27 23.28
CA LEU A 126 3.34 1.24 23.59
C LEU A 126 4.23 1.36 22.36
N GLY A 127 4.38 2.58 21.83
CA GLY A 127 5.29 2.87 20.72
C GLY A 127 6.70 2.42 21.07
N THR A 128 7.09 1.24 20.62
CA THR A 128 8.41 0.63 20.87
C THR A 128 9.53 1.37 20.14
N ASP A 129 9.17 2.28 19.23
CA ASP A 129 10.05 3.02 18.32
C ASP A 129 10.26 4.49 18.72
N ARG A 130 9.89 4.90 19.93
CA ARG A 130 9.94 6.29 20.44
C ARG A 130 9.08 7.29 19.65
N ARG A 131 8.15 6.84 18.79
CA ARG A 131 7.23 7.74 18.10
C ARG A 131 5.93 7.94 18.90
N PRO A 132 5.30 9.13 18.82
CA PRO A 132 4.05 9.38 19.50
C PRO A 132 2.93 8.52 18.90
N LEU A 133 1.99 8.06 19.72
CA LEU A 133 0.73 7.50 19.22
C LEU A 133 0.03 8.53 18.32
N SER A 134 -0.19 8.18 17.05
CA SER A 134 -0.76 9.05 16.03
C SER A 134 -1.72 8.26 15.14
N LEU A 135 -2.80 8.93 14.73
CA LEU A 135 -3.78 8.39 13.77
C LEU A 135 -3.18 8.20 12.37
N HIS A 136 -2.08 8.89 12.08
CA HIS A 136 -1.40 8.80 10.78
C HIS A 136 -0.54 7.56 10.62
N TYR A 137 -0.28 6.80 11.69
CA TYR A 137 0.52 5.58 11.58
C TYR A 137 -0.34 4.38 11.23
N GLY A 138 0.15 3.57 10.28
CA GLY A 138 -0.54 2.39 9.79
C GLY A 138 -0.88 1.36 10.87
N SER A 139 -0.23 1.40 12.04
CA SER A 139 -0.56 0.52 13.17
C SER A 139 -1.99 0.72 13.68
N ALA A 140 -2.47 1.97 13.78
CA ALA A 140 -3.84 2.26 14.18
C ALA A 140 -4.84 1.79 13.10
N HIS A 141 -4.50 1.96 11.82
CA HIS A 141 -5.29 1.46 10.71
C HIS A 141 -5.38 -0.08 10.71
N CYS A 142 -4.26 -0.78 10.93
CA CYS A 142 -4.21 -2.22 11.05
C CYS A 142 -5.05 -2.71 12.25
N HIS A 143 -4.96 -2.04 13.41
CA HIS A 143 -5.78 -2.39 14.57
C HIS A 143 -7.28 -2.31 14.23
N LEU A 144 -7.69 -1.23 13.56
CA LEU A 144 -9.08 -1.08 13.11
C LEU A 144 -9.50 -2.19 12.13
N LEU A 145 -8.70 -2.45 11.09
CA LEU A 145 -9.03 -3.46 10.08
C LEU A 145 -9.11 -4.87 10.68
N LEU A 146 -8.20 -5.22 11.60
CA LEU A 146 -8.18 -6.51 12.27
C LEU A 146 -9.26 -6.66 13.35
N GLY A 147 -9.71 -5.55 13.93
CA GLY A 147 -10.77 -5.49 14.95
C GLY A 147 -12.18 -5.57 14.39
N ARG A 148 -12.36 -5.53 13.06
CA ARG A 148 -13.68 -5.71 12.44
C ARG A 148 -14.24 -7.10 12.73
N GLN A 149 -15.50 -7.13 13.17
CA GLN A 149 -16.19 -8.31 13.71
C GLN A 149 -16.10 -9.53 12.78
N ASP A 150 -16.20 -9.30 11.47
CA ASP A 150 -16.12 -10.33 10.42
C ASP A 150 -14.82 -11.16 10.49
N HIS A 151 -13.70 -10.53 10.87
CA HIS A 151 -12.41 -11.20 11.02
C HIS A 151 -12.20 -11.82 12.39
N VAL A 152 -12.78 -11.24 13.44
CA VAL A 152 -12.82 -11.85 14.77
C VAL A 152 -13.54 -13.19 14.70
N ASP A 153 -14.66 -13.25 13.98
CA ASP A 153 -15.46 -14.47 13.85
C ASP A 153 -14.83 -15.49 12.87
N ALA A 154 -14.09 -15.03 11.85
CA ALA A 154 -13.25 -15.92 11.03
C ALA A 154 -12.10 -16.54 11.82
N ARG A 155 -11.41 -15.76 12.68
CA ARG A 155 -10.34 -16.26 13.58
C ARG A 155 -10.87 -17.25 14.61
N LYS A 156 -12.05 -16.99 15.20
CA LYS A 156 -12.71 -17.91 16.14
C LYS A 156 -13.05 -19.26 15.48
N ARG A 157 -13.51 -19.24 14.23
CA ARG A 157 -13.81 -20.45 13.44
C ARG A 157 -12.55 -21.24 13.02
N ALA A 158 -11.43 -20.55 12.80
CA ALA A 158 -10.16 -21.15 12.39
C ALA A 158 -9.29 -21.66 13.55
N ARG A 159 -9.64 -21.35 14.81
CA ARG A 159 -8.95 -21.91 15.98
C ARG A 159 -9.42 -23.37 16.14
N PRO A 160 -8.54 -24.38 16.04
CA PRO A 160 -8.91 -25.72 16.47
C PRO A 160 -9.35 -25.63 17.93
N ALA A 161 -10.44 -26.32 18.29
CA ALA A 161 -10.77 -26.52 19.68
C ALA A 161 -9.51 -27.04 20.39
N SER A 162 -8.95 -26.24 21.29
CA SER A 162 -7.87 -26.69 22.16
C SER A 162 -8.45 -27.88 22.93
N GLN A 163 -7.98 -29.08 22.60
CA GLN A 163 -8.26 -30.29 23.38
C GLN A 163 -7.81 -30.01 24.81
N GLY A 164 -8.77 -30.02 25.73
CA GLY A 164 -8.52 -30.19 27.16
C GLY A 164 -8.28 -31.64 27.50
#